data_AF-A0A974P770-F1
#
_entry.id   AF-A0A974P770-F1
#
_cell.length_a   1.000
_cell.length_b   1.000
_cell.length_c   1.000
_cell.angle_alpha   90.00
_cell.angle_beta   90.00
_cell.angle_gamma   90.00
#
_symmetry.space_group_name_H-M   'P 1'
#
loop_
_entity.id
_entity.type
_entity.pdbx_description
1 polymer ?
#
loop_
_entity_poly.entity_id
_entity_poly.type
_entity_poly.pdbx_seq_one_letter_code
_entity_poly.pdbx_strand_id
1 'polypeptide(L)'
;MDPPGGHHADRAGRRAGGLFGLLVAGSTINTYSQIGLIILVGIAAKNGILIVEFANQLRDDGLSIREAVIESASLRLRPIIMTSISAAAGAVPLIVWGGAGGESRKTIGVVIFFGAIFTTLLTLFIVPVFYNMLARFTKSPLATARRIEAFEEAEQTRAANAAE
;
A
#
# COMPACT_ATOMS: atom_id res chain seq x y z
N MET A 1 23.00 43.69 -35.80
CA MET A 1 23.77 44.17 -34.63
C MET A 1 22.99 43.69 -33.42
N ASP A 2 23.21 42.41 -33.08
CA ASP A 2 22.49 41.72 -32.00
C ASP A 2 23.24 41.88 -30.68
N PRO A 3 22.56 42.08 -29.54
CA PRO A 3 23.22 42.06 -28.24
C PRO A 3 23.49 40.62 -27.78
N PRO A 4 24.66 40.35 -27.17
CA PRO A 4 25.06 39.02 -26.74
C PRO A 4 24.52 38.65 -25.34
N GLY A 5 24.16 37.37 -25.22
CA GLY A 5 24.16 36.49 -24.04
C GLY A 5 24.20 37.08 -22.63
N GLY A 6 23.15 36.76 -21.86
CA GLY A 6 23.09 36.98 -20.40
C GLY A 6 22.11 36.05 -19.69
N HIS A 7 22.17 34.72 -19.92
CA HIS A 7 21.32 33.72 -19.25
C HIS A 7 22.13 32.82 -18.29
N HIS A 8 22.84 33.43 -17.33
CA HIS A 8 23.61 32.68 -16.32
C HIS A 8 23.26 32.98 -14.85
N ALA A 9 22.32 33.88 -14.57
CA ALA A 9 22.03 34.31 -13.19
C ALA A 9 21.07 33.40 -12.39
N ASP A 10 20.43 32.40 -13.00
CA ASP A 10 19.25 31.74 -12.40
C ASP A 10 19.47 30.29 -11.89
N ARG A 11 20.73 29.95 -11.58
CA ARG A 11 21.09 28.65 -10.97
C ARG A 11 21.43 28.73 -9.47
N ALA A 12 21.61 29.93 -8.92
CA ALA A 12 22.01 30.13 -7.52
C ALA A 12 20.81 29.99 -6.54
N GLY A 13 19.62 30.49 -6.91
CA GLY A 13 18.44 30.47 -6.04
C GLY A 13 17.91 29.07 -5.74
N ARG A 14 17.94 28.14 -6.71
CA ARG A 14 17.49 26.74 -6.52
C ARG A 14 18.43 25.92 -5.62
N ARG A 15 19.70 26.32 -5.49
CA ARG A 15 20.68 25.64 -4.63
C ARG A 15 20.51 26.04 -3.16
N ALA A 16 20.06 27.26 -2.88
CA ALA A 16 19.84 27.75 -1.52
C ALA A 16 18.71 26.99 -0.80
N GLY A 17 17.60 26.70 -1.50
CA GLY A 17 16.50 25.90 -0.94
C GLY A 17 16.88 24.44 -0.67
N GLY A 18 17.66 23.83 -1.57
CA GLY A 18 18.15 22.46 -1.41
C GLY A 18 19.18 22.31 -0.29
N LEU A 19 20.04 23.32 -0.09
CA LEU A 19 21.06 23.32 0.97
C LEU A 19 20.43 23.52 2.36
N PHE A 20 19.39 24.35 2.47
CA PHE A 20 18.64 24.56 3.72
C PHE A 20 17.83 23.32 4.13
N GLY A 21 17.24 22.60 3.16
CA GLY A 21 16.57 21.32 3.40
C GLY A 21 17.52 20.19 3.83
N LEU A 22 18.76 20.19 3.32
CA LEU A 22 19.77 19.18 3.68
C LEU A 22 20.26 19.33 5.13
N LEU A 23 20.32 20.56 5.65
CA LEU A 23 20.85 20.87 6.99
C LEU A 23 19.88 20.51 8.12
N VAL A 24 18.56 20.51 7.88
CA VAL A 24 17.55 20.22 8.91
C VAL A 24 17.30 18.70 9.03
N ALA A 25 17.60 17.90 8.01
CA ALA A 25 17.17 16.50 7.95
C ALA A 25 18.14 15.49 8.59
N GLY A 26 19.41 15.83 8.83
CA GLY A 26 20.40 14.97 9.51
C GLY A 26 20.70 13.60 8.85
N SER A 27 20.00 13.25 7.78
CA SER A 27 20.17 12.08 6.92
C SER A 27 19.62 12.41 5.54
N THR A 28 20.43 12.21 4.51
CA THR A 28 20.10 12.59 3.14
C THR A 28 19.06 11.63 2.55
N ILE A 29 17.94 12.13 2.03
CA ILE A 29 17.12 11.36 1.08
C ILE A 29 18.01 11.08 -0.13
N ASN A 30 18.49 9.86 -0.22
CA ASN A 30 19.34 9.37 -1.30
C ASN A 30 18.58 8.34 -2.15
N THR A 31 19.12 8.00 -3.33
CA THR A 31 18.46 7.06 -4.24
C THR A 31 18.19 5.69 -3.59
N TYR A 32 19.04 5.23 -2.67
CA TYR A 32 18.83 3.97 -1.95
C TYR A 32 17.67 4.05 -0.95
N SER A 33 17.50 5.17 -0.26
CA SER A 33 16.33 5.41 0.60
C SER A 33 15.03 5.43 -0.20
N GLN A 34 15.05 6.02 -1.40
CA GLN A 34 13.89 6.05 -2.31
C GLN A 34 13.52 4.65 -2.81
N ILE A 35 14.50 3.83 -3.18
CA ILE A 35 14.28 2.43 -3.56
C ILE A 35 13.69 1.66 -2.36
N GLY A 36 14.20 1.88 -1.16
CA GLY A 36 13.63 1.32 0.07
C GLY A 36 12.16 1.69 0.28
N LEU A 37 11.81 2.96 0.07
CA LEU A 37 10.42 3.43 0.14
C LEU A 37 9.51 2.74 -0.89
N ILE A 38 9.99 2.54 -2.12
CA ILE A 38 9.22 1.83 -3.17
C ILE A 38 8.93 0.38 -2.75
N ILE A 39 9.91 -0.31 -2.16
CA ILE A 39 9.72 -1.67 -1.62
C ILE A 39 8.66 -1.66 -0.52
N LEU A 40 8.70 -0.68 0.39
CA LEU A 40 7.70 -0.55 1.45
C LEU A 40 6.29 -0.32 0.91
N VAL A 41 6.13 0.49 -0.13
CA VAL A 41 4.84 0.69 -0.81
C VAL A 41 4.31 -0.65 -1.33
N GLY A 42 5.16 -1.49 -1.93
CA GLY A 42 4.77 -2.83 -2.39
C GLY A 42 4.31 -3.74 -1.25
N ILE A 43 5.05 -3.76 -0.13
CA ILE A 43 4.68 -4.53 1.07
C ILE A 43 3.34 -4.04 1.65
N ALA A 44 3.18 -2.72 1.77
CA ALA A 44 1.96 -2.07 2.26
C ALA A 44 0.76 -2.41 1.37
N ALA A 45 0.91 -2.25 0.05
CA ALA A 45 -0.13 -2.50 -0.93
C ALA A 45 -0.58 -3.96 -0.91
N LYS A 46 0.38 -4.92 -0.91
CA LYS A 46 0.08 -6.35 -0.80
C LYS A 46 -0.73 -6.67 0.45
N ASN A 47 -0.30 -6.17 1.61
CA ASN A 47 -0.96 -6.46 2.86
C ASN A 47 -2.34 -5.78 2.96
N GLY A 48 -2.44 -4.54 2.46
CA GLY A 48 -3.68 -3.77 2.44
C GLY A 48 -4.74 -4.33 1.51
N ILE A 49 -4.39 -4.63 0.25
CA ILE A 49 -5.36 -5.16 -0.73
C ILE A 49 -5.95 -6.47 -0.27
N LEU A 50 -5.14 -7.32 0.37
CA LEU A 50 -5.64 -8.61 0.85
C LEU A 50 -6.63 -8.44 2.01
N ILE A 51 -6.44 -7.49 2.94
CA ILE A 51 -7.46 -7.23 3.97
C ILE A 51 -8.79 -6.82 3.34
N VAL A 52 -8.73 -5.93 2.34
CA VAL A 52 -9.92 -5.43 1.62
C VAL A 52 -10.61 -6.55 0.85
N GLU A 53 -9.85 -7.38 0.14
CA GLU A 53 -10.37 -8.49 -0.65
C GLU A 53 -11.08 -9.53 0.22
N PHE A 54 -10.43 -9.97 1.30
CA PHE A 54 -11.04 -10.91 2.25
C PHE A 54 -12.26 -10.31 2.95
N ALA A 55 -12.26 -9.00 3.25
CA ALA A 55 -13.44 -8.34 3.82
C ALA A 55 -14.59 -8.26 2.81
N ASN A 56 -14.31 -8.04 1.52
CA ASN A 56 -15.34 -8.11 0.47
C ASN A 56 -15.91 -9.52 0.36
N GLN A 57 -15.05 -10.53 0.34
CA GLN A 57 -15.45 -11.93 0.22
C GLN A 57 -16.37 -12.35 1.38
N LEU A 58 -16.00 -12.01 2.62
CA LEU A 58 -16.85 -12.26 3.80
C LEU A 58 -18.18 -11.49 3.78
N ARG A 59 -18.21 -10.28 3.22
CA ARG A 59 -19.47 -9.54 3.01
C ARG A 59 -20.35 -10.21 1.97
N ASP A 60 -19.74 -10.81 0.95
CA ASP A 60 -20.47 -11.52 -0.09
C ASP A 60 -21.07 -12.84 0.41
N ASP A 61 -20.38 -13.47 1.38
CA ASP A 61 -20.87 -14.60 2.20
C ASP A 61 -21.98 -14.19 3.20
N GLY A 62 -22.33 -12.91 3.27
CA GLY A 62 -23.46 -12.39 4.04
C GLY A 62 -23.13 -11.79 5.40
N LEU A 63 -21.85 -11.69 5.78
CA LEU A 63 -21.46 -11.02 7.04
C LEU A 63 -21.72 -9.51 6.98
N SER A 64 -22.02 -8.91 8.13
CA SER A 64 -22.09 -7.46 8.23
C SER A 64 -20.71 -6.84 7.97
N ILE A 65 -20.68 -5.57 7.51
CA ILE A 65 -19.43 -4.85 7.22
C ILE A 65 -18.44 -4.92 8.39
N ARG A 66 -18.95 -4.74 9.61
CA ARG A 66 -18.10 -4.70 10.82
C ARG A 66 -17.51 -6.09 11.12
N GLU A 67 -18.32 -7.13 11.03
CA GLU A 67 -17.87 -8.51 11.28
C GLU A 67 -16.87 -8.96 10.22
N ALA A 68 -17.18 -8.71 8.94
CA ALA A 68 -16.31 -9.04 7.82
C ALA A 68 -14.92 -8.39 7.93
N VAL A 69 -14.86 -7.13 8.39
CA VAL A 69 -13.59 -6.41 8.59
C VAL A 69 -12.77 -7.00 9.74
N ILE A 70 -13.41 -7.29 10.88
CA ILE A 70 -12.73 -7.86 12.06
C ILE A 70 -12.20 -9.26 11.75
N GLU A 71 -13.02 -10.08 11.10
CA GLU A 71 -12.67 -11.45 10.73
C GLU A 71 -11.54 -11.45 9.68
N SER A 72 -11.67 -10.63 8.62
CA SER A 72 -10.61 -10.46 7.62
C SER A 72 -9.29 -10.02 8.27
N ALA A 73 -9.31 -8.98 9.11
CA ALA A 73 -8.09 -8.51 9.78
C ALA A 73 -7.46 -9.61 10.66
N SER A 74 -8.28 -10.42 11.35
CA SER A 74 -7.82 -11.51 12.22
C SER A 74 -7.18 -12.66 11.43
N LEU A 75 -7.80 -13.06 10.31
CA LEU A 75 -7.26 -14.09 9.41
C LEU A 75 -5.92 -13.66 8.79
N ARG A 76 -5.76 -12.37 8.51
CA ARG A 76 -4.57 -11.80 7.87
C ARG A 76 -3.46 -11.43 8.87
N LEU A 77 -3.76 -11.31 10.16
CA LEU A 77 -2.82 -10.92 11.20
C LEU A 77 -1.56 -11.79 11.22
N ARG A 78 -1.73 -13.12 11.28
CA ARG A 78 -0.60 -14.06 11.32
C ARG A 78 0.26 -13.99 10.05
N PRO A 79 -0.30 -14.08 8.83
CA PRO A 79 0.47 -13.90 7.61
C PRO A 79 1.20 -12.56 7.51
N ILE A 80 0.54 -11.45 7.87
CA ILE A 80 1.15 -10.11 7.80
C ILE A 80 2.36 -10.05 8.73
N ILE A 81 2.20 -10.43 9.99
CA ILE A 81 3.29 -10.45 10.98
C ILE A 81 4.46 -11.32 10.48
N MET A 82 4.18 -12.51 9.94
CA MET A 82 5.20 -13.39 9.39
C MET A 82 6.01 -12.69 8.29
N THR A 83 5.35 -12.04 7.33
CA THR A 83 6.06 -11.35 6.23
C THR A 83 6.90 -10.18 6.73
N SER A 84 6.39 -9.43 7.71
CA SER A 84 7.07 -8.25 8.25
C SER A 84 8.29 -8.63 9.09
N ILE A 85 8.19 -9.69 9.88
CA ILE A 85 9.34 -10.26 10.60
C ILE A 85 10.38 -10.75 9.60
N SER A 86 9.98 -11.48 8.55
CA SER A 86 10.90 -11.94 7.52
C SER A 86 11.62 -10.80 6.79
N ALA A 87 10.89 -9.73 6.44
CA ALA A 87 11.47 -8.55 5.82
C ALA A 87 12.45 -7.82 6.75
N ALA A 88 12.08 -7.65 8.02
CA ALA A 88 12.94 -7.05 9.03
C ALA A 88 14.21 -7.91 9.26
N ALA A 89 14.06 -9.21 9.45
CA ALA A 89 15.17 -10.14 9.63
C ALA A 89 16.11 -10.14 8.41
N GLY A 90 15.57 -10.13 7.19
CA GLY A 90 16.36 -10.02 5.95
C GLY A 90 17.10 -8.69 5.80
N ALA A 91 16.61 -7.62 6.44
CA ALA A 91 17.26 -6.32 6.45
C ALA A 91 18.39 -6.20 7.50
N VAL A 92 18.40 -7.04 8.54
CA VAL A 92 19.41 -6.99 9.62
C VAL A 92 20.85 -7.10 9.08
N PRO A 93 21.21 -8.07 8.21
CA PRO A 93 22.58 -8.15 7.67
C PRO A 93 23.00 -6.91 6.89
N LEU A 94 22.07 -6.24 6.21
CA LEU A 94 22.34 -5.01 5.45
C LEU A 94 22.71 -3.83 6.36
N ILE A 95 22.20 -3.83 7.60
CA ILE A 95 22.46 -2.80 8.60
C ILE A 95 23.81 -3.02 9.29
N VAL A 96 24.14 -4.28 9.58
CA VAL A 96 25.29 -4.66 10.41
C VAL A 96 26.58 -4.80 9.59
N TRP A 97 26.50 -5.23 8.33
CA TRP A 97 27.69 -5.53 7.52
C TRP A 97 28.41 -4.28 6.98
N GLY A 98 29.69 -4.14 7.29
CA GLY A 98 30.57 -3.08 6.80
C GLY A 98 31.37 -3.43 5.53
N GLY A 99 31.80 -2.43 4.76
CA GLY A 99 32.62 -2.61 3.56
C GLY A 99 32.30 -1.61 2.44
N ALA A 100 32.85 -1.79 1.25
CA ALA A 100 32.57 -0.94 0.09
C ALA A 100 31.07 -0.88 -0.20
N GLY A 101 30.51 0.33 -0.32
CA GLY A 101 29.06 0.56 -0.48
C GLY A 101 28.22 0.27 0.78
N GLY A 102 28.84 0.13 1.95
CA GLY A 102 28.17 -0.18 3.21
C GLY A 102 27.18 0.90 3.65
N GLU A 103 27.50 2.17 3.46
CA GLU A 103 26.60 3.30 3.79
C GLU A 103 25.28 3.23 2.99
N SER A 104 25.38 2.92 1.69
CA SER A 104 24.22 2.74 0.81
C SER A 104 23.35 1.56 1.22
N ARG A 105 23.97 0.40 1.51
CA ARG A 105 23.26 -0.81 1.98
C ARG A 105 22.60 -0.60 3.35
N LYS A 106 23.29 0.10 4.25
CA LYS A 106 22.78 0.45 5.56
C LYS A 106 21.56 1.34 5.45
N THR A 107 21.59 2.34 4.56
CA THR A 107 20.43 3.22 4.32
C THR A 107 19.19 2.41 3.91
N ILE A 108 19.30 1.57 2.87
CA ILE A 108 18.15 0.77 2.41
C ILE A 108 17.70 -0.26 3.46
N GLY A 109 18.65 -0.87 4.18
CA GLY A 109 18.36 -1.81 5.27
C GLY A 109 17.58 -1.16 6.42
N VAL A 110 17.98 0.04 6.86
CA VAL A 110 17.28 0.81 7.90
C VAL A 110 15.85 1.15 7.45
N VAL A 111 15.68 1.62 6.21
CA VAL A 111 14.35 1.95 5.66
C VAL A 111 13.45 0.72 5.66
N ILE A 112 13.94 -0.43 5.19
CA ILE A 112 13.14 -1.67 5.15
C ILE A 112 12.81 -2.14 6.58
N PHE A 113 13.77 -2.13 7.50
CA PHE A 113 13.57 -2.64 8.86
C PHE A 113 12.51 -1.84 9.63
N PHE A 114 12.70 -0.53 9.76
CA PHE A 114 11.75 0.32 10.47
C PHE A 114 10.46 0.50 9.68
N GLY A 115 10.56 0.61 8.36
CA GLY A 115 9.42 0.76 7.48
C GLY A 115 8.52 -0.46 7.48
N ALA A 116 9.05 -1.68 7.52
CA ALA A 116 8.24 -2.90 7.60
C ALA A 116 7.44 -2.93 8.89
N ILE A 117 8.07 -2.69 10.04
CA ILE A 117 7.40 -2.66 11.35
C ILE A 117 6.30 -1.59 11.37
N PHE A 118 6.64 -0.38 10.94
CA PHE A 118 5.71 0.75 10.92
C PHE A 118 4.54 0.48 9.98
N THR A 119 4.82 -0.01 8.77
CA THR A 119 3.79 -0.35 7.78
C THR A 119 2.86 -1.43 8.29
N THR A 120 3.36 -2.45 8.99
CA THR A 120 2.52 -3.51 9.59
C THR A 120 1.49 -2.94 10.54
N LEU A 121 1.93 -2.06 11.43
CA LEU A 121 1.04 -1.39 12.38
C LEU A 121 0.02 -0.56 11.61
N LEU A 122 0.46 0.28 10.67
CA LEU A 122 -0.46 1.08 9.88
C LEU A 122 -1.46 0.22 9.12
N THR A 123 -1.03 -0.83 8.42
CA THR A 123 -1.93 -1.68 7.65
C THR A 123 -2.95 -2.40 8.53
N LEU A 124 -2.56 -2.92 9.70
CA LEU A 124 -3.47 -3.64 10.60
C LEU A 124 -4.50 -2.73 11.28
N PHE A 125 -4.18 -1.45 11.50
CA PHE A 125 -5.12 -0.51 12.15
C PHE A 125 -5.85 0.38 11.14
N ILE A 126 -5.11 1.05 10.26
CA ILE A 126 -5.66 2.04 9.33
C ILE A 126 -6.55 1.37 8.28
N VAL A 127 -6.11 0.29 7.65
CA VAL A 127 -6.89 -0.31 6.54
C VAL A 127 -8.27 -0.80 7.00
N PRO A 128 -8.41 -1.53 8.13
CA PRO A 128 -9.74 -1.89 8.66
C PRO A 128 -10.63 -0.69 8.99
N VAL A 129 -10.08 0.36 9.61
CA VAL A 129 -10.85 1.56 9.96
C VAL A 129 -11.34 2.28 8.71
N PHE A 130 -10.45 2.49 7.73
CA PHE A 130 -10.82 3.14 6.47
C PHE A 130 -11.83 2.31 5.68
N TYR A 131 -11.65 0.99 5.62
CA TYR A 131 -12.61 0.12 4.97
C TYR A 131 -13.99 0.22 5.65
N ASN A 132 -14.07 0.10 6.98
CA ASN A 132 -15.35 0.22 7.69
C ASN A 132 -16.03 1.59 7.46
N MET A 133 -15.24 2.66 7.38
CA MET A 133 -15.73 4.02 7.12
C MET A 133 -16.21 4.23 5.68
N LEU A 134 -15.59 3.58 4.70
CA LEU A 134 -15.94 3.73 3.28
C LEU A 134 -17.02 2.73 2.84
N ALA A 135 -16.97 1.50 3.36
CA ALA A 135 -17.87 0.42 3.01
C ALA A 135 -19.35 0.72 3.28
N ARG A 136 -19.66 1.63 4.22
CA ARG A 136 -21.04 2.11 4.47
C ARG A 136 -21.64 2.89 3.29
N PHE A 137 -20.81 3.41 2.39
CA PHE A 137 -21.23 4.14 1.20
C PHE A 137 -21.19 3.27 -0.06
N THR A 138 -20.76 2.01 0.05
CA THR A 138 -20.51 1.13 -1.10
C THR A 138 -21.30 -0.18 -0.97
N LYS A 139 -21.98 -0.58 -2.05
CA LYS A 139 -22.68 -1.86 -2.13
C LYS A 139 -21.68 -3.01 -2.33
N SER A 140 -22.05 -4.22 -1.94
CA SER A 140 -21.19 -5.40 -2.14
C SER A 140 -20.90 -5.57 -3.65
N PRO A 141 -19.65 -5.84 -4.07
CA PRO A 141 -19.30 -5.99 -5.48
C PRO A 141 -20.13 -7.07 -6.19
N LEU A 142 -20.43 -8.19 -5.52
CA LEU A 142 -21.26 -9.28 -6.04
C LEU A 142 -22.77 -8.99 -6.04
N ALA A 143 -23.23 -7.87 -5.48
CA ALA A 143 -24.63 -7.47 -5.56
C ALA A 143 -25.08 -7.19 -7.01
N THR A 144 -24.15 -6.77 -7.88
CA THR A 144 -24.44 -6.52 -9.30
C THR A 144 -24.49 -7.83 -10.09
N ALA A 145 -23.55 -8.75 -9.83
CA ALA A 145 -23.53 -10.06 -10.48
C ALA A 145 -24.78 -10.89 -10.13
N ARG A 146 -25.15 -10.97 -8.85
CA ARG A 146 -26.38 -11.65 -8.40
C ARG A 146 -27.66 -11.06 -9.00
N ARG A 147 -27.66 -9.75 -9.27
CA ARG A 147 -28.78 -9.10 -9.97
C ARG A 147 -28.88 -9.57 -11.42
N ILE A 148 -27.76 -9.66 -12.13
CA ILE A 148 -27.72 -10.13 -13.52
C ILE A 148 -28.19 -11.59 -13.60
N GLU A 149 -27.66 -12.48 -12.75
CA GLU A 149 -28.11 -13.88 -12.69
C GLU A 149 -29.62 -13.99 -12.40
N ALA A 150 -30.13 -13.23 -11.44
CA ALA A 150 -31.57 -13.21 -11.15
C ALA A 150 -32.43 -12.69 -12.31
N PHE A 151 -31.92 -11.76 -13.13
CA PHE A 151 -32.61 -11.30 -14.34
C PHE A 151 -32.56 -12.37 -15.45
N GLU A 152 -31.44 -13.07 -15.62
CA GLU A 152 -31.29 -14.17 -16.59
C GLU A 152 -32.20 -15.36 -16.25
N GLU A 153 -32.25 -15.77 -14.97
CA GLU A 153 -33.16 -16.85 -14.50
C GLU A 153 -34.63 -16.47 -14.69
N ALA A 154 -35.00 -15.21 -14.42
CA ALA A 154 -36.35 -14.72 -14.63
C ALA A 154 -36.73 -14.65 -16.13
N GLU A 155 -35.77 -14.31 -16.99
CA GLU A 155 -35.96 -14.29 -18.44
C GLU A 155 -36.10 -15.70 -19.01
N GLN A 156 -35.26 -16.64 -18.57
CA GLN A 156 -35.38 -18.06 -18.94
C GLN A 156 -36.71 -18.67 -18.49
N THR A 157 -37.15 -18.36 -17.26
CA THR A 157 -38.44 -18.84 -16.75
C THR A 157 -39.60 -18.27 -17.56
N ARG A 158 -39.55 -16.99 -17.94
CA ARG A 158 -40.58 -16.37 -18.81
C ARG A 158 -40.58 -16.95 -20.22
N ALA A 159 -39.40 -17.22 -20.78
CA ALA A 159 -39.28 -17.84 -22.09
C ALA A 159 -39.83 -19.28 -22.10
N ALA A 160 -39.55 -20.05 -21.03
CA ALA A 160 -40.09 -21.39 -20.86
C ALA A 160 -41.63 -21.37 -20.75
N ASN A 161 -42.19 -20.50 -19.93
CA ASN A 161 -43.65 -20.38 -19.75
C ASN A 161 -44.40 -19.81 -20.97
N ALA A 162 -43.70 -19.17 -21.92
CA ALA A 162 -44.29 -18.65 -23.16
C ALA A 162 -44.23 -19.66 -24.32
N ALA A 163 -43.46 -20.74 -24.18
CA ALA A 163 -43.34 -21.82 -25.14
C ALA A 163 -44.33 -22.98 -24.87
N GLU A 164 -44.95 -23.00 -23.69
CA GLU A 164 -46.07 -23.87 -23.30
C GLU A 164 -47.43 -23.22 -23.64
#